data_AF-A0A3L7LTY9-F1
#
_entry.id   AF-A0A3L7LTY9-F1
#
_cell.length_a   1.000
_cell.length_b   1.000
_cell.length_c   1.000
_cell.angle_alpha   90.00
_cell.angle_beta   90.00
_cell.angle_gamma   90.00
#
_symmetry.space_group_name_H-M   'P 1'
#
loop_
_entity.id
_entity.type
_entity.pdbx_description
1 polymer ?
#
loop_
_entity_poly.entity_id
_entity_poly.type
_entity_poly.pdbx_seq_one_letter_code
_entity_poly.pdbx_strand_id
1 'polypeptide(L)'
;MSEALKILNNIRTLRIQARECTLETLEEMLEKLEVVVNERREEDSQAQAEIEERTRKLQQYREMLIADGIDPNELLQSMSSS
;
A
#
# COMPACT_ATOMS: atom_id res chain seq x y z
N MET A 1 -16.83 -1.64 -6.08
CA MET A 1 -16.24 -1.08 -7.32
C MET A 1 -17.33 -0.29 -8.04
N SER A 2 -17.12 1.01 -8.29
CA SER A 2 -18.10 1.85 -9.01
C SER A 2 -18.40 1.28 -10.41
N GLU A 3 -19.61 1.46 -10.93
CA GLU A 3 -20.00 1.01 -12.28
C GLU A 3 -19.08 1.62 -13.37
N ALA A 4 -18.62 2.87 -13.19
CA ALA A 4 -17.66 3.49 -14.09
C ALA A 4 -16.30 2.76 -14.13
N LEU A 5 -15.82 2.31 -12.96
CA LEU A 5 -14.57 1.54 -12.86
C LEU A 5 -14.72 0.13 -13.44
N LYS A 6 -15.92 -0.48 -13.37
CA LYS A 6 -16.19 -1.77 -14.01
C LYS A 6 -16.11 -1.69 -15.54
N ILE A 7 -16.58 -0.60 -16.12
CA ILE A 7 -16.48 -0.33 -17.56
C ILE A 7 -15.01 -0.19 -17.98
N LEU A 8 -14.22 0.57 -17.22
CA LEU A 8 -12.78 0.74 -17.44
C LEU A 8 -12.00 -0.59 -17.31
N ASN A 9 -12.45 -1.50 -16.44
CA ASN A 9 -11.83 -2.81 -16.25
C ASN A 9 -12.07 -3.77 -17.45
N ASN A 10 -13.19 -3.63 -18.16
CA ASN A 10 -13.48 -4.48 -19.31
C ASN A 10 -12.93 -3.88 -20.62
N ILE A 11 -11.78 -4.40 -21.07
CA ILE A 11 -11.12 -3.91 -22.29
C ILE A 11 -11.99 -3.96 -23.55
N ARG A 12 -12.97 -4.88 -23.64
CA ARG A 12 -13.89 -4.94 -24.79
C ARG A 12 -14.84 -3.77 -24.79
N THR A 13 -15.48 -3.49 -23.65
CA THR A 13 -16.37 -2.34 -23.49
C THR A 13 -15.60 -1.03 -23.63
N LEU A 14 -14.41 -0.94 -23.03
CA LEU A 14 -13.54 0.23 -23.11
C LEU A 14 -13.16 0.55 -24.56
N ARG A 15 -12.80 -0.46 -25.37
CA ARG A 15 -12.48 -0.26 -26.79
C ARG A 15 -13.67 0.22 -27.62
N ILE A 16 -14.89 -0.17 -27.27
CA ILE A 16 -16.09 0.29 -27.97
C ILE A 16 -16.29 1.78 -27.67
N GLN A 17 -16.24 2.18 -26.40
CA GLN A 17 -16.41 3.57 -25.98
C GLN A 17 -15.27 4.47 -26.49
N ALA A 18 -14.03 3.97 -26.49
CA ALA A 18 -12.87 4.71 -26.98
C ALA A 18 -12.95 5.07 -28.46
N ARG A 19 -13.76 4.36 -29.27
CA ARG A 19 -13.99 4.71 -30.68
C ARG A 19 -14.83 5.98 -30.85
N GLU A 20 -15.57 6.38 -29.82
CA GLU A 20 -16.39 7.59 -29.79
C GLU A 20 -15.61 8.81 -29.27
N CYS A 21 -14.35 8.62 -28.88
CA CYS A 21 -13.45 9.67 -28.37
C CYS A 21 -12.29 9.93 -29.34
N THR A 22 -11.69 11.11 -29.24
CA THR A 22 -10.45 11.41 -29.95
C THR A 22 -9.24 10.82 -29.21
N LEU A 23 -8.14 10.62 -29.92
CA LEU A 23 -6.89 10.15 -29.32
C LEU A 23 -6.41 11.08 -28.19
N GLU A 24 -6.46 12.39 -28.43
CA GLU A 24 -6.07 13.42 -27.45
C GLU A 24 -6.85 13.30 -26.13
N THR A 25 -8.17 13.09 -26.21
CA THR A 25 -9.00 12.88 -25.00
C THR A 25 -8.63 11.58 -24.28
N LEU A 26 -8.30 10.50 -25.02
CA LEU A 26 -7.86 9.25 -24.42
C LEU A 26 -6.51 9.40 -23.71
N GLU A 27 -5.59 10.19 -24.27
CA GLU A 27 -4.29 10.50 -23.67
C GLU A 27 -4.46 11.32 -22.38
N GLU A 28 -5.34 12.34 -22.39
CA GLU A 28 -5.64 13.13 -21.17
C GLU A 28 -6.29 12.27 -20.06
N MET A 29 -7.18 11.35 -20.44
CA MET A 29 -7.77 10.40 -19.49
C MET A 29 -6.73 9.43 -18.93
N LEU A 30 -5.79 8.97 -19.75
CA LEU A 30 -4.69 8.11 -19.32
C LEU A 30 -3.79 8.85 -18.33
N GLU A 31 -3.39 10.08 -18.62
CA GLU A 31 -2.54 10.89 -17.73
C GLU A 31 -3.18 11.04 -16.33
N LYS A 32 -4.48 11.39 -16.28
CA LYS A 32 -5.21 11.50 -15.01
C LYS A 32 -5.28 10.17 -14.26
N LEU A 33 -5.49 9.06 -14.97
CA LEU A 33 -5.53 7.74 -14.35
C LEU A 33 -4.15 7.32 -13.84
N GLU A 34 -3.08 7.65 -14.57
CA GLU A 34 -1.70 7.38 -14.15
C GLU A 34 -1.35 8.13 -12.87
N VAL A 35 -1.74 9.41 -12.74
CA VAL A 35 -1.58 10.18 -11.49
C VAL A 35 -2.25 9.46 -10.33
N VAL A 36 -3.54 9.11 -10.46
CA VAL A 36 -4.28 8.40 -9.40
C VAL A 36 -3.65 7.05 -9.05
N VAL A 37 -3.17 6.30 -10.06
CA VAL A 37 -2.49 5.02 -9.82
C VAL A 37 -1.17 5.22 -9.07
N ASN A 38 -0.41 6.25 -9.41
CA ASN A 38 0.85 6.55 -8.73
C ASN A 38 0.61 7.01 -7.29
N GLU A 39 -0.36 7.87 -7.03
CA GLU A 39 -0.75 8.27 -5.67
C GLU A 39 -1.08 7.04 -4.81
N ARG A 40 -1.89 6.11 -5.32
CA ARG A 40 -2.26 4.89 -4.58
C ARG A 40 -1.08 3.93 -4.39
N ARG A 41 -0.16 3.85 -5.35
CA ARG A 41 1.08 3.07 -5.19
C ARG A 41 2.00 3.68 -4.13
N GLU A 42 2.11 5.00 -4.09
CA GLU A 42 2.91 5.70 -3.08
C GLU A 42 2.31 5.51 -1.69
N GLU A 43 0.99 5.64 -1.54
CA GLU A 43 0.29 5.34 -0.28
C GLU A 43 0.55 3.90 0.19
N ASP A 44 0.37 2.92 -0.69
CA ASP A 44 0.61 1.50 -0.37
C ASP A 44 2.08 1.25 -0.03
N SER A 45 3.01 1.88 -0.76
CA SER A 45 4.45 1.78 -0.49
C SER A 45 4.84 2.43 0.84
N GLN A 46 4.26 3.56 1.20
CA GLN A 46 4.51 4.24 2.47
C GLN A 46 3.96 3.41 3.63
N ALA A 47 2.74 2.87 3.50
CA ALA A 47 2.16 1.98 4.50
C ALA A 47 3.03 0.73 4.69
N GLN A 48 3.53 0.14 3.60
CA GLN A 48 4.43 -1.01 3.68
C GLN A 48 5.77 -0.65 4.34
N ALA A 49 6.35 0.50 3.99
CA ALA A 49 7.60 0.98 4.58
C ALA A 49 7.45 1.26 6.09
N GLU A 50 6.33 1.82 6.54
CA GLU A 50 6.06 2.06 7.96
C GLU A 50 5.96 0.73 8.74
N ILE A 51 5.27 -0.28 8.17
CA ILE A 51 5.18 -1.62 8.77
C ILE A 51 6.56 -2.26 8.86
N GLU A 52 7.36 -2.15 7.80
CA GLU A 52 8.72 -2.70 7.75
C GLU A 52 9.64 -1.98 8.77
N GLU A 53 9.59 -0.65 8.84
CA GLU A 53 10.38 0.13 9.81
C GLU A 53 9.99 -0.21 11.24
N ARG A 54 8.69 -0.30 11.54
CA ARG A 54 8.18 -0.71 12.85
C ARG A 54 8.68 -2.11 13.20
N THR A 55 8.60 -3.05 12.25
CA THR A 55 9.03 -4.44 12.45
C THR A 55 10.53 -4.52 12.68
N ARG A 56 11.32 -3.77 11.89
CA ARG A 56 12.77 -3.68 12.04
C ARG A 56 13.18 -3.12 13.39
N LYS A 57 12.55 -2.03 13.84
CA LYS A 57 12.77 -1.45 15.17
C LYS A 57 12.45 -2.47 16.27
N LEU A 58 11.29 -3.13 16.19
CA LEU A 58 10.91 -4.17 17.17
C LEU A 58 11.92 -5.32 17.21
N GLN A 59 12.41 -5.75 16.06
CA GLN A 59 13.42 -6.81 15.99
C GLN A 59 14.76 -6.36 16.59
N GLN A 60 15.21 -5.13 16.31
CA GLN A 60 16.42 -4.57 16.92
C GLN A 60 16.29 -4.48 18.45
N TYR A 61 15.16 -4.00 18.97
CA TYR A 61 14.92 -3.97 20.41
C TYR A 61 14.91 -5.37 21.03
N ARG A 62 14.30 -6.35 20.35
CA ARG A 62 14.30 -7.74 20.78
C ARG A 62 15.72 -8.30 20.91
N GLU A 63 16.56 -8.05 19.90
CA GLU A 63 17.96 -8.49 19.91
C GLU A 63 18.77 -7.81 21.02
N MET A 64 18.53 -6.52 21.27
CA MET A 64 19.20 -5.78 22.35
C MET A 64 18.83 -6.32 23.74
N LEU A 65 17.54 -6.59 24.00
CA LEU A 65 17.09 -7.20 25.26
C LEU A 65 17.75 -8.56 25.51
N ILE A 66 17.81 -9.40 24.48
CA ILE A 66 18.46 -10.71 24.57
C ILE A 66 19.97 -10.55 24.84
N ALA A 67 20.63 -9.58 24.19
CA ALA A 67 22.05 -9.30 24.41
C ALA A 67 22.34 -8.85 25.84
N ASP A 68 21.42 -8.12 26.46
CA ASP A 68 21.48 -7.71 27.87
C ASP A 68 21.04 -8.84 28.84
N GLY A 69 20.73 -10.04 28.32
CA GLY A 69 20.35 -11.20 29.12
C GLY A 69 18.89 -11.20 29.59
N ILE A 70 18.05 -10.34 29.02
CA ILE A 70 16.64 -10.19 29.37
C ILE A 70 15.79 -10.93 28.33
N ASP A 71 14.98 -11.91 28.76
CA ASP A 71 14.01 -12.53 27.86
C ASP A 71 12.83 -11.57 27.61
N PRO A 72 12.56 -11.17 26.35
CA PRO A 72 11.45 -10.27 26.02
C PRO A 72 10.09 -10.78 26.48
N ASN A 73 9.84 -12.10 26.48
CA ASN A 73 8.56 -12.67 26.91
C ASN A 73 8.39 -12.57 28.43
N GLU A 74 9.46 -12.80 29.20
CA GLU A 74 9.43 -12.68 30.66
C GLU A 74 9.20 -11.22 31.08
N LEU A 75 9.90 -10.28 30.42
CA LEU A 75 9.71 -8.84 30.64
C LEU A 75 8.27 -8.41 30.36
N LEU A 76 7.69 -8.81 29.22
CA LEU A 76 6.32 -8.48 28.86
C LEU A 76 5.29 -9.05 29.86
N GLN A 77 5.50 -10.27 30.35
CA GLN A 77 4.64 -10.87 31.37
C GLN A 77 4.73 -10.12 32.71
N SER A 78 5.93 -9.69 33.11
CA SER A 78 6.12 -8.90 34.33
C SER A 78 5.40 -7.55 34.28
N MET A 79 5.40 -6.89 33.12
CA MET A 79 4.75 -5.59 32.89
C MET A 79 3.22 -5.68 32.76
N SER A 80 2.69 -6.80 32.24
CA SER A 80 1.24 -7.01 32.10
C SER A 80 0.57 -7.56 33.37
N SER A 81 1.36 -7.91 34.38
CA SER A 81 0.90 -8.34 35.70
C SER A 81 0.70 -7.18 36.70
N SER A 82 0.75 -5.93 36.23
CA SER A 82 0.63 -4.69 37.02
C SER A 82 -0.63 -3.90 36.69
#